data_AF-A0A7W0X9G3-F1
#
_entry.id   AF-A0A7W0X9G3-F1
#
_cell.length_a   1.000
_cell.length_b   1.000
_cell.length_c   1.000
_cell.angle_alpha   90.00
_cell.angle_beta   90.00
_cell.angle_gamma   90.00
#
_symmetry.space_group_name_H-M   'P 1'
#
loop_
_entity.id
_entity.type
_entity.pdbx_description
1 polymer ?
#
loop_
_entity_poly.entity_id
_entity_poly.type
_entity_poly.pdbx_seq_one_letter_code
_entity_poly.pdbx_strand_id
1 'polypeptide(L)'
;MASADPDRIGLALAPRLVELPAPADSLALEVEAFGPPARDQGLLFEAHGAARRARLGEAVRQARQAAGPEAAMRVLDVDPDSRVPERRSVLAPFPTEHIE
;
A
#
# COMPACT_ATOMS: atom_id res chain seq x y z
N MET A 1 -16.51 -0.04 0.37
CA MET A 1 -15.76 -0.44 1.57
C MET A 1 -16.73 -1.13 2.52
N ALA A 2 -16.46 -2.37 2.91
CA ALA A 2 -17.35 -3.14 3.79
C ALA A 2 -17.46 -2.58 5.23
N SER A 3 -16.56 -1.67 5.62
CA SER A 3 -16.56 -0.98 6.91
C SER A 3 -17.49 0.25 6.97
N ALA A 4 -17.97 0.73 5.82
CA ALA A 4 -18.89 1.88 5.74
C ALA A 4 -20.33 1.44 5.39
N ASP A 5 -20.64 0.16 5.62
CA ASP A 5 -21.97 -0.41 5.36
C ASP A 5 -22.95 0.09 6.45
N PRO A 6 -24.01 0.83 6.09
CA PRO A 6 -24.92 1.44 7.05
C PRO A 6 -25.67 0.41 7.89
N ASP A 7 -26.01 -0.75 7.31
CA ASP A 7 -26.75 -1.80 8.02
C ASP A 7 -25.86 -2.43 9.10
N ARG A 8 -24.57 -2.62 8.78
CA ARG A 8 -23.59 -3.14 9.76
C ARG A 8 -23.28 -2.15 10.86
N ILE A 9 -23.15 -0.87 10.52
CA ILE A 9 -22.97 0.20 11.52
C ILE A 9 -24.18 0.25 12.45
N GLY A 10 -25.40 0.21 11.90
CA GLY A 10 -26.63 0.18 12.69
C GLY A 10 -26.70 -1.02 13.64
N LEU A 11 -26.36 -2.22 13.14
CA LEU A 11 -26.35 -3.44 13.96
C LEU A 11 -25.35 -3.36 15.13
N ALA A 12 -24.15 -2.82 14.89
CA ALA A 12 -23.14 -2.67 15.94
C ALA A 12 -23.50 -1.60 16.98
N LEU A 13 -24.21 -0.54 16.58
CA LEU A 13 -24.60 0.56 17.45
C LEU A 13 -25.85 0.27 18.29
N ALA A 14 -26.77 -0.57 17.80
CA ALA A 14 -28.07 -0.81 18.43
C ALA A 14 -28.00 -1.10 19.95
N PRO A 15 -27.06 -1.93 20.47
CA PRO A 15 -26.94 -2.14 21.91
C PRO A 15 -26.60 -0.87 22.70
N ARG A 16 -25.73 0.00 22.15
CA ARG A 16 -25.32 1.25 22.80
C ARG A 16 -26.39 2.33 22.75
N LEU A 17 -27.21 2.35 21.69
CA LEU A 17 -28.32 3.29 21.59
C LEU A 17 -29.40 3.03 22.65
N VAL A 18 -29.60 1.78 23.05
CA VAL A 18 -30.54 1.41 24.12
C VAL A 18 -30.08 1.90 25.50
N GLU A 19 -28.78 2.12 25.69
CA GLU A 19 -28.21 2.62 26.94
C GLU A 19 -28.35 4.15 27.09
N LEU A 20 -28.83 4.87 26.07
CA LEU A 20 -28.95 6.32 26.11
C LEU A 20 -30.02 6.76 27.13
N PRO A 21 -29.70 7.70 28.03
CA PRO A 21 -30.57 8.07 29.15
C PRO A 21 -31.82 8.86 28.74
N ALA A 22 -31.82 9.46 27.54
CA ALA A 22 -32.89 10.27 27.01
C ALA A 22 -32.82 10.31 25.46
N PRO A 23 -33.90 10.72 24.78
CA PRO A 23 -33.86 10.99 23.35
C PRO A 23 -32.77 12.01 23.00
N ALA A 24 -32.04 11.76 21.92
CA ALA A 24 -31.02 12.66 21.40
C ALA A 24 -31.46 13.24 20.05
N ASP A 25 -31.31 14.56 19.87
CA ASP A 25 -31.61 15.24 18.61
C ASP A 25 -30.55 14.96 17.53
N SER A 26 -29.33 14.59 17.93
CA SER A 26 -28.23 14.27 17.04
C SER A 26 -27.24 13.30 17.68
N LEU A 27 -26.63 12.43 16.87
CA LEU A 27 -25.58 11.51 17.27
C LEU A 27 -24.39 11.64 16.30
N ALA A 28 -23.18 11.70 16.84
CA ALA A 28 -21.94 11.70 16.08
C ALA A 28 -21.21 10.37 16.28
N LEU A 29 -20.57 9.89 15.21
CA LEU A 29 -19.76 8.67 15.23
C LEU A 29 -18.34 9.03 14.82
N GLU A 30 -17.39 8.68 15.67
CA GLU A 30 -15.96 8.86 15.40
C GLU A 30 -15.27 7.50 15.45
N VAL A 31 -14.33 7.29 14.53
CA VAL A 31 -13.48 6.11 14.53
C VAL A 31 -12.28 6.39 15.42
N GLU A 32 -12.26 5.80 16.62
CA GLU A 32 -11.16 5.95 17.57
C GLU A 32 -9.93 5.13 17.13
N ALA A 33 -10.15 3.90 16.64
CA ALA A 33 -9.08 3.04 16.16
C ALA A 33 -9.61 2.02 15.13
N PHE A 34 -8.73 1.60 14.22
CA PHE A 34 -8.96 0.43 13.39
C PHE A 34 -8.37 -0.82 14.06
N GLY A 35 -9.08 -1.93 13.99
CA GLY A 35 -8.55 -3.23 14.40
C GLY A 35 -7.39 -3.68 13.51
N PRO A 36 -6.62 -4.71 13.93
CA PRO A 36 -5.56 -5.27 13.11
C PRO A 36 -6.14 -5.70 11.74
N PRO A 37 -5.38 -5.57 10.64
CA PRO A 37 -5.87 -5.91 9.31
C PRO A 37 -6.40 -7.33 9.26
N ALA A 38 -7.69 -7.49 8.96
CA ALA A 38 -8.25 -8.80 8.71
C ALA A 38 -7.80 -9.25 7.31
N ARG A 39 -6.82 -10.17 7.24
CA ARG A 39 -6.22 -10.68 5.99
C ARG A 39 -5.32 -9.63 5.30
N ASP A 40 -5.02 -9.85 4.02
CA ASP A 40 -4.12 -9.04 3.17
C ASP A 40 -4.71 -7.66 2.79
N GLN A 41 -5.40 -7.02 3.73
CA GLN A 41 -5.89 -5.65 3.61
C GLN A 41 -4.71 -4.74 3.99
N GLY A 42 -4.15 -4.06 3.00
CA GLY A 42 -3.06 -3.11 3.25
C GLY A 42 -3.46 -2.05 4.28
N LEU A 43 -2.51 -1.63 5.12
CA LEU A 43 -2.71 -0.53 6.05
C LEU A 43 -3.12 0.72 5.27
N LEU A 44 -4.15 1.42 5.77
CA LEU A 44 -4.72 2.61 5.15
C LEU A 44 -3.72 3.77 5.00
N PHE A 45 -2.70 3.83 5.86
CA PHE A 45 -1.77 4.96 5.89
C PHE A 45 -0.27 4.58 5.92
N GLU A 46 0.14 3.44 6.49
CA GLU A 46 1.58 3.19 6.77
C GLU A 46 2.29 2.18 5.83
N ALA A 47 1.57 1.40 5.03
CA ALA A 47 2.18 0.29 4.27
C ALA A 47 2.57 0.61 2.80
N HIS A 48 2.37 1.84 2.32
CA HIS A 48 2.50 2.13 0.88
C HIS A 48 3.89 1.82 0.31
N GLY A 49 4.96 2.15 1.04
CA GLY A 49 6.33 1.93 0.59
C GLY A 49 6.71 0.44 0.55
N ALA A 50 6.46 -0.29 1.63
CA ALA A 50 6.81 -1.71 1.73
C ALA A 50 5.97 -2.58 0.78
N ALA A 51 4.65 -2.35 0.72
CA ALA A 51 3.76 -3.08 -0.19
C ALA A 51 4.09 -2.78 -1.66
N ARG A 52 4.47 -1.54 -2.00
CA ARG A 52 4.93 -1.19 -3.35
C ARG A 52 6.25 -1.88 -3.69
N ARG A 53 7.21 -1.94 -2.76
CA ARG A 53 8.48 -2.66 -2.97
C ARG A 53 8.25 -4.15 -3.20
N ALA A 54 7.39 -4.78 -2.41
CA ALA A 54 7.04 -6.19 -2.58
C ALA A 54 6.42 -6.47 -3.96
N ARG A 55 5.45 -5.66 -4.38
CA ARG A 55 4.84 -5.78 -5.73
C ARG A 55 5.84 -5.54 -6.85
N LEU A 56 6.78 -4.62 -6.67
CA LEU A 56 7.82 -4.35 -7.66
C LEU A 56 8.80 -5.53 -7.80
N GLY A 57 9.22 -6.14 -6.69
CA GLY A 57 10.04 -7.35 -6.71
C GLY A 57 9.35 -8.52 -7.41
N GLU A 58 8.05 -8.70 -7.18
CA GLU A 58 7.22 -9.67 -7.88
C GLU A 58 7.20 -9.45 -9.40
N ALA A 59 6.90 -8.22 -9.82
CA ALA A 59 6.85 -7.86 -11.24
C ALA A 59 8.21 -8.08 -11.95
N VAL A 60 9.32 -7.75 -11.28
CA VAL A 60 10.68 -8.01 -11.79
C VAL A 60 10.93 -9.50 -11.99
N ARG A 61 10.50 -10.34 -11.03
CA ARG A 61 10.65 -11.80 -11.14
C ARG A 61 9.85 -12.35 -12.32
N GLN A 62 8.61 -11.90 -12.48
CA GLN A 62 7.74 -12.32 -13.59
C GLN A 62 8.30 -11.90 -14.95
N ALA A 63 8.77 -10.67 -15.09
CA ALA A 63 9.42 -10.18 -16.31
C ALA A 63 10.64 -11.03 -16.68
N ARG A 64 11.48 -11.38 -15.71
CA ARG A 64 12.66 -12.23 -15.93
C ARG A 64 12.32 -13.66 -16.33
N GLN A 65 11.28 -14.23 -15.74
CA GLN A 65 10.80 -15.56 -16.12
C GLN A 65 10.27 -15.57 -17.57
N ALA A 66 9.64 -14.47 -18.01
CA ALA A 66 9.07 -14.37 -19.35
C ALA A 66 10.10 -14.05 -20.45
N ALA A 67 11.05 -13.15 -20.17
CA ALA A 67 11.92 -12.56 -21.20
C ALA A 67 13.42 -12.62 -20.88
N GLY A 68 13.82 -13.34 -19.83
CA GLY A 68 15.21 -13.55 -19.46
C GLY A 68 15.77 -12.51 -18.46
N PRO A 69 17.02 -12.69 -17.98
CA PRO A 69 17.56 -11.95 -16.85
C PRO A 69 17.63 -10.42 -17.05
N GLU A 70 17.81 -9.97 -18.28
CA GLU A 70 17.92 -8.55 -18.68
C GLU A 70 16.56 -7.86 -18.87
N ALA A 71 15.44 -8.57 -18.67
CA ALA A 71 14.10 -8.03 -18.90
C ALA A 71 13.68 -6.93 -17.92
N ALA A 72 14.39 -6.79 -16.79
CA ALA A 72 14.11 -5.81 -15.76
C ALA A 72 15.42 -5.14 -15.27
N MET A 73 15.68 -3.97 -15.84
CA MET A 73 16.83 -3.13 -15.54
C MET A 73 16.40 -1.84 -14.84
N ARG A 74 17.25 -1.31 -13.98
CA ARG A 74 17.11 0.02 -13.41
C ARG A 74 18.10 0.98 -14.07
N VAL A 75 17.67 2.21 -14.29
CA VAL A 75 18.54 3.31 -14.70
C VAL A 75 19.23 3.85 -13.45
N LEU A 76 20.55 4.01 -13.52
CA LEU A 76 21.34 4.68 -12.50
C LEU A 76 22.02 5.88 -13.10
N ASP A 77 21.76 7.06 -12.53
CA ASP A 77 22.49 8.26 -12.88
C ASP A 77 23.94 8.15 -12.38
N VAL A 78 24.89 8.41 -13.28
CA VAL A 78 26.34 8.30 -13.02
C VAL A 78 27.03 9.64 -13.21
N ASP A 79 26.77 10.32 -14.33
CA ASP A 79 27.29 11.65 -14.65
C ASP A 79 26.18 12.51 -15.28
N PRO A 80 25.17 12.94 -14.50
CA PRO A 80 23.96 13.56 -15.04
C PRO A 80 24.24 14.85 -15.84
N ASP A 81 25.32 15.56 -15.51
CA ASP A 81 25.72 16.80 -16.18
C ASP A 81 26.60 16.57 -17.41
N SER A 82 26.90 15.30 -17.74
CA SER A 82 27.71 14.97 -18.89
C SER A 82 27.12 15.56 -20.17
N ARG A 83 28.00 16.11 -21.02
CA ARG A 83 27.61 16.51 -22.37
C ARG A 83 27.42 15.32 -23.31
N VAL A 84 27.85 14.12 -22.90
CA VAL A 84 27.69 12.86 -23.63
C VAL A 84 26.49 12.11 -23.04
N PRO A 85 25.36 11.96 -23.76
CA PRO A 85 24.15 11.33 -23.23
C PRO A 85 24.37 9.92 -22.66
N GLU A 86 25.20 9.11 -23.32
CA GLU A 86 25.51 7.73 -22.94
C GLU A 86 26.29 7.63 -21.62
N ARG A 87 26.88 8.73 -21.16
CA ARG A 87 27.59 8.79 -19.86
C ARG A 87 26.68 9.18 -18.70
N ARG A 88 25.49 9.72 -18.99
CA ARG A 88 24.61 10.25 -17.94
C ARG A 88 24.08 9.16 -17.03
N SER A 89 23.79 8.00 -17.59
CA SER A 89 23.24 6.88 -16.85
C SER A 89 23.70 5.54 -17.40
N VAL A 90 23.62 4.53 -16.54
CA VAL A 90 23.85 3.12 -16.90
C VAL A 90 22.64 2.28 -16.57
N LEU A 91 22.46 1.20 -17.32
CA LEU A 91 21.51 0.15 -16.95
C LEU A 91 22.20 -0.82 -16.01
N ALA A 92 21.56 -1.09 -14.87
CA ALA A 92 21.97 -2.13 -13.94
C ALA A 92 20.81 -3.11 -13.70
N PRO A 93 21.09 -4.38 -13.38
CA PRO A 93 20.04 -5.31 -13.00
C PRO A 93 19.20 -4.76 -11.85
N PHE A 94 17.87 -4.89 -11.95
CA PHE A 94 17.01 -4.55 -10.82
C PHE A 94 17.32 -5.49 -9.63
N PRO A 95 17.60 -4.96 -8.42
CA PRO A 95 17.98 -5.79 -7.28
C PRO A 95 16.82 -6.72 -6.91
N THR A 96 17.12 -8.02 -6.84
CA THR A 96 16.14 -9.01 -6.41
C THR A 96 16.04 -9.07 -4.89
N GLU A 97 17.11 -8.77 -4.15
CA GLU A 97 17.16 -8.86 -2.69
C GLU A 97 18.19 -7.88 -2.10
N HIS A 98 17.73 -7.00 -1.19
CA HIS A 98 18.37 -6.42 0.01
C HIS A 98 17.34 -5.44 0.59
N ILE A 99 16.50 -5.93 1.50
CA ILE A 99 15.67 -5.10 2.38
C ILE A 99 15.97 -5.64 3.78
N GLU A 100 17.02 -5.12 4.42
CA GLU A 100 17.01 -4.97 5.87
C GLU A 100 16.27 -3.67 6.22
#